data_AF-A0A916QT45-F1
#
_entry.id   AF-A0A916QT45-F1
#
_cell.length_a   1.000
_cell.length_b   1.000
_cell.length_c   1.000
_cell.angle_alpha   90.00
_cell.angle_beta   90.00
_cell.angle_gamma   90.00
#
_symmetry.space_group_name_H-M   'P 1'
#
loop_
_entity.id
_entity.type
_entity.pdbx_description
1 polymer ?
#
loop_
_entity_poly.entity_id
_entity_poly.type
_entity_poly.pdbx_seq_one_letter_code
_entity_poly.pdbx_strand_id
1 'polypeptide(L)'
;MPYATGNTHPRFFGWVHGAGLPVSVGAELVAATMNSNCGGRDHGAIEVERAVLDWLLAVSGLPDSASAILTTGTSQATILALTAARNKQFGCDVRETGIQALPRIAVYVRRGTHSCIGKALEAMGYGTEAIHVVETDDEMRMVSRH
;
A
#
# COMPACT_ATOMS: atom_id res chain seq x y z
N MET A 1 28.86 -4.57 8.47
CA MET A 1 28.84 -5.94 7.93
C MET A 1 29.30 -5.90 6.48
N PRO A 2 30.21 -6.80 6.03
CA PRO A 2 30.58 -6.91 4.62
C PRO A 2 29.41 -7.44 3.77
N TYR A 3 29.46 -7.26 2.44
CA TYR A 3 28.48 -7.73 1.45
C TYR A 3 27.05 -7.16 1.57
N ALA A 4 26.94 -5.87 1.89
CA ALA A 4 25.65 -5.18 1.86
C ALA A 4 25.11 -5.02 0.42
N THR A 5 23.82 -4.71 0.30
CA THR A 5 23.06 -4.54 -0.97
C THR A 5 23.67 -3.53 -1.95
N GLY A 6 24.58 -2.66 -1.47
CA GLY A 6 25.30 -1.69 -2.30
C GLY A 6 24.52 -0.40 -2.59
N ASN A 7 23.29 -0.27 -2.07
CA ASN A 7 22.41 0.88 -2.30
C ASN A 7 22.89 2.20 -1.69
N THR A 8 23.94 2.17 -0.87
CA THR A 8 24.62 3.37 -0.36
C THR A 8 25.60 3.98 -1.37
N HIS A 9 25.92 3.27 -2.46
CA HIS A 9 26.81 3.78 -3.50
C HIS A 9 26.05 4.80 -4.38
N PRO A 10 26.62 5.98 -4.70
CA PRO A 10 25.94 7.04 -5.46
C PRO A 10 25.57 6.66 -6.91
N ARG A 11 26.13 5.54 -7.40
CA ARG A 11 25.82 4.93 -8.71
C ARG A 11 24.93 3.68 -8.60
N PHE A 12 24.17 3.53 -7.52
CA PHE A 12 23.19 2.45 -7.40
C PHE A 12 21.90 2.84 -8.12
N PHE A 13 21.67 2.25 -9.30
CA PHE A 13 20.48 2.50 -10.13
C PHE A 13 19.66 1.22 -10.38
N GLY A 14 19.91 0.15 -9.61
CA GLY A 14 19.31 -1.17 -9.83
C GLY A 14 17.98 -1.41 -9.14
N TRP A 15 17.53 -0.49 -8.26
CA TRP A 15 16.27 -0.64 -7.51
C TRP A 15 15.68 0.71 -7.10
N VAL A 16 14.40 0.70 -6.69
CA VAL A 16 13.64 1.91 -6.35
C VAL A 16 13.99 2.52 -4.99
N HIS A 17 14.60 1.76 -4.06
CA HIS A 17 14.91 2.25 -2.72
C HIS A 17 16.24 3.01 -2.70
N GLY A 18 16.29 4.11 -1.96
CA GLY A 18 17.49 4.94 -1.84
C GLY A 18 18.54 4.38 -0.87
N ALA A 19 19.54 5.22 -0.58
CA ALA A 19 20.63 4.94 0.36
C ALA A 19 20.25 5.05 1.85
N GLY A 20 19.05 5.57 2.15
CA GLY A 20 18.64 5.94 3.51
C GLY A 20 19.15 7.34 3.91
N LEU A 21 18.63 7.86 5.03
CA LEU A 21 19.10 9.13 5.62
C LEU A 21 19.92 8.85 6.88
N PRO A 22 20.99 9.62 7.18
CA PRO A 22 21.75 9.46 8.42
C PRO A 22 20.88 9.52 9.69
N VAL A 23 19.88 10.42 9.71
CA VAL A 23 18.93 10.53 10.82
C VAL A 23 18.07 9.28 11.00
N SER A 24 17.78 8.53 9.92
CA SER A 24 17.00 7.30 9.98
C SER A 24 17.72 6.21 10.78
N VAL A 25 19.06 6.19 10.80
CA VAL A 25 19.82 5.22 11.61
C VAL A 25 19.52 5.40 13.11
N GLY A 26 19.45 6.64 13.57
CA GLY A 26 19.08 6.95 14.95
C GLY A 26 17.63 6.58 15.24
N ALA A 27 16.71 6.88 14.32
CA ALA A 27 15.30 6.52 14.45
C ALA A 27 15.10 4.98 14.52
N GLU A 28 15.80 4.22 13.69
CA GLU A 28 15.78 2.75 13.71
C GLU A 28 16.32 2.18 15.02
N LEU A 29 17.40 2.75 15.57
CA LEU A 29 17.92 2.35 16.87
C LEU A 29 16.87 2.59 17.97
N VAL A 30 16.24 3.76 17.98
CA VAL A 30 15.17 4.08 18.94
C VAL A 30 14.01 3.10 18.78
N ALA A 31 13.51 2.89 17.56
CA ALA A 31 12.42 1.95 17.28
C ALA A 31 12.74 0.53 17.77
N ALA A 32 13.96 0.04 17.51
CA ALA A 32 14.43 -1.27 17.96
C ALA A 32 14.48 -1.37 19.49
N THR A 33 14.99 -0.33 20.18
CA THR A 33 15.06 -0.33 21.65
C THR A 33 13.69 -0.20 22.33
N MET A 34 12.77 0.53 21.71
CA MET A 34 11.40 0.71 22.19
C MET A 34 10.57 -0.58 22.06
N ASN A 35 10.94 -1.48 21.14
CA ASN A 35 10.32 -2.79 20.91
C ASN A 35 8.78 -2.73 21.01
N SER A 36 8.20 -1.72 20.38
CA SER A 36 6.81 -1.34 20.59
C SER A 36 5.88 -2.15 19.70
N ASN A 37 4.77 -2.62 20.28
CA ASN A 37 3.65 -3.17 19.53
C ASN A 37 2.61 -2.06 19.35
N CYS A 38 2.36 -1.65 18.10
CA CYS A 38 1.41 -0.58 17.77
C CYS A 38 -0.05 -1.08 17.59
N GLY A 39 -0.38 -2.29 18.04
CA GLY A 39 -1.76 -2.81 18.02
C GLY A 39 -2.67 -2.24 19.11
N GLY A 40 -2.16 -1.38 20.00
CA GLY A 40 -2.90 -0.70 21.06
C GLY A 40 -1.98 -0.12 22.13
N ARG A 41 -2.57 0.28 23.28
CA ARG A 41 -1.92 0.98 24.42
C ARG A 41 -1.63 2.45 24.15
N ASP A 42 -1.05 3.12 25.14
CA ASP A 42 -0.70 4.54 25.13
C ASP A 42 0.82 4.67 25.24
N HIS A 43 1.50 4.83 24.11
CA HIS A 43 2.95 5.00 24.04
C HIS A 43 3.35 5.82 22.80
N GLY A 44 4.53 6.44 22.89
CA GLY A 44 4.98 7.44 21.92
C GLY A 44 5.10 6.93 20.47
N ALA A 45 5.28 5.63 20.23
CA ALA A 45 5.37 5.10 18.86
C ALA A 45 4.03 5.24 18.11
N ILE A 46 2.89 5.13 18.81
CA ILE A 46 1.56 5.36 18.23
C ILE A 46 1.37 6.84 17.87
N GLU A 47 1.84 7.77 18.71
CA GLU A 47 1.74 9.20 18.42
C GLU A 47 2.63 9.61 17.24
N VAL A 48 3.82 9.00 17.10
CA VAL A 48 4.68 9.18 15.93
C VAL A 48 3.99 8.67 14.67
N GLU A 49 3.38 7.48 14.70
CA GLU A 49 2.61 6.95 13.57
C GLU A 49 1.47 7.89 13.18
N ARG A 50 0.68 8.38 14.15
CA ARG A 50 -0.40 9.35 13.89
C ARG A 50 0.11 10.62 13.24
N ALA A 51 1.19 11.21 13.76
CA ALA A 51 1.76 12.42 13.19
C ALA A 51 2.21 12.23 11.73
N VAL A 52 2.78 11.07 11.40
CA VAL A 52 3.15 10.72 10.01
C VAL A 52 1.91 10.55 9.13
N LEU A 53 0.88 9.87 9.62
CA LEU A 53 -0.37 9.65 8.89
C LEU A 53 -1.14 10.95 8.65
N ASP A 54 -1.23 11.81 9.65
CA ASP A 54 -1.87 13.13 9.56
C ASP A 54 -1.16 14.01 8.52
N TRP A 55 0.18 14.01 8.54
CA TRP A 55 0.97 14.71 7.52
C TRP A 55 0.72 14.15 6.11
N LEU A 56 0.71 12.83 5.94
CA LEU A 56 0.42 12.18 4.66
C LEU A 56 -0.97 12.51 4.14
N LEU A 57 -1.99 12.48 5.02
CA LEU A 57 -3.36 12.84 4.68
C LEU A 57 -3.44 14.31 4.24
N ALA A 58 -2.81 15.22 4.97
CA ALA A 58 -2.79 16.65 4.65
C ALA A 58 -2.18 16.97 3.28
N VAL A 59 -1.18 16.20 2.81
CA VAL A 59 -0.56 16.39 1.48
C VAL A 59 -1.20 15.56 0.37
N SER A 60 -2.09 14.64 0.70
CA SER A 60 -2.69 13.70 -0.28
C SER A 60 -3.83 14.30 -1.11
N GLY A 61 -4.43 15.40 -0.66
CA GLY A 61 -5.64 15.97 -1.29
C GLY A 61 -6.92 15.15 -1.05
N LEU A 62 -6.90 14.19 -0.12
CA LEU A 62 -8.06 13.46 0.34
C LEU A 62 -8.94 14.32 1.27
N PRO A 63 -10.25 14.02 1.42
CA PRO A 63 -11.11 14.75 2.34
C PRO A 63 -10.68 14.58 3.79
N ASP A 64 -11.00 15.56 4.65
CA ASP A 64 -10.68 15.54 6.10
C ASP A 64 -11.28 14.33 6.84
N SER A 65 -12.31 13.70 6.26
CA SER A 65 -12.90 12.47 6.79
C SER A 65 -12.11 11.19 6.45
N ALA A 66 -11.01 11.30 5.70
CA ALA A 66 -10.18 10.16 5.33
C ALA A 66 -9.39 9.64 6.54
N SER A 67 -9.10 8.35 6.52
CA SER A 67 -8.22 7.69 7.49
C SER A 67 -7.12 6.92 6.77
N ALA A 68 -6.03 6.67 7.47
CA ALA A 68 -4.87 5.97 6.94
C ALA A 68 -4.28 5.03 8.00
N ILE A 69 -3.46 4.09 7.54
CA ILE A 69 -2.72 3.15 8.39
C ILE A 69 -1.38 2.84 7.75
N LEU A 70 -0.32 2.72 8.54
CA LEU A 70 0.96 2.21 8.06
C LEU A 70 0.90 0.70 7.89
N THR A 71 1.55 0.19 6.85
CA THR A 71 1.61 -1.24 6.57
C THR A 71 3.06 -1.67 6.36
N THR A 72 3.31 -2.97 6.44
CA THR A 72 4.65 -3.56 6.22
C THR A 72 5.12 -3.52 4.77
N GLY A 73 4.38 -2.86 3.88
CA GLY A 73 4.77 -2.60 2.50
C GLY A 73 3.58 -2.45 1.56
N THR A 74 3.86 -1.97 0.34
CA THR A 74 2.83 -1.65 -0.66
C THR A 74 1.89 -2.82 -0.97
N SER A 75 2.38 -4.06 -0.96
CA SER A 75 1.53 -5.24 -1.19
C SER A 75 0.41 -5.38 -0.15
N GLN A 76 0.69 -5.13 1.13
CA GLN A 76 -0.34 -5.15 2.19
C GLN A 76 -1.28 -3.95 2.06
N ALA A 77 -0.74 -2.76 1.77
CA ALA A 77 -1.56 -1.59 1.47
C ALA A 77 -2.53 -1.83 0.30
N THR A 78 -2.08 -2.52 -0.77
CA THR A 78 -2.93 -2.88 -1.92
C THR A 78 -4.08 -3.81 -1.51
N ILE A 79 -3.82 -4.84 -0.69
CA ILE A 79 -4.88 -5.74 -0.19
C ILE A 79 -5.90 -4.95 0.64
N LEU A 80 -5.44 -4.08 1.54
CA LEU A 80 -6.33 -3.25 2.37
C LEU A 80 -7.13 -2.27 1.51
N ALA A 81 -6.52 -1.62 0.53
CA ALA A 81 -7.20 -0.69 -0.37
C ALA A 81 -8.30 -1.38 -1.18
N LEU A 82 -8.01 -2.55 -1.78
CA LEU A 82 -9.01 -3.33 -2.52
C LEU A 82 -10.10 -3.88 -1.59
N THR A 83 -9.76 -4.26 -0.37
CA THR A 83 -10.73 -4.70 0.65
C THR A 83 -11.66 -3.55 1.05
N ALA A 84 -11.11 -2.35 1.27
CA ALA A 84 -11.90 -1.15 1.57
C ALA A 84 -12.82 -0.78 0.40
N ALA A 85 -12.32 -0.81 -0.85
CA ALA A 85 -13.12 -0.57 -2.04
C ALA A 85 -14.26 -1.59 -2.19
N ARG A 86 -13.97 -2.88 -2.00
CA ARG A 86 -15.00 -3.94 -2.00
C ARG A 86 -16.06 -3.68 -0.94
N ASN A 87 -15.67 -3.41 0.30
CA ASN A 87 -16.62 -3.20 1.39
C ASN A 87 -17.46 -1.93 1.18
N LYS A 88 -16.87 -0.89 0.57
CA LYS A 88 -17.61 0.32 0.18
C LYS A 88 -18.66 0.04 -0.89
N GLN A 89 -18.33 -0.81 -1.87
CA GLN A 89 -19.20 -1.12 -3.01
C GLN A 89 -20.31 -2.14 -2.67
N PHE A 90 -19.98 -3.17 -1.89
CA PHE A 90 -20.85 -4.33 -1.67
C PHE A 90 -21.30 -4.50 -0.20
N GLY A 91 -20.92 -3.57 0.67
CA GLY A 91 -21.16 -3.69 2.12
C GLY A 91 -20.17 -4.61 2.83
N CYS A 92 -20.33 -4.73 4.14
CA CYS A 92 -19.44 -5.50 5.01
C CYS A 92 -19.89 -6.95 5.24
N ASP A 93 -21.10 -7.33 4.79
CA ASP A 93 -21.68 -8.67 4.99
C ASP A 93 -20.83 -9.77 4.34
N VAL A 94 -20.01 -9.43 3.33
CA VAL A 94 -18.99 -10.32 2.74
C VAL A 94 -18.04 -10.95 3.77
N ARG A 95 -17.88 -10.31 4.94
CA ARG A 95 -17.10 -10.87 6.06
C ARG A 95 -17.72 -12.14 6.63
N GLU A 96 -19.04 -12.30 6.48
CA GLU A 96 -19.80 -13.46 6.93
C GLU A 96 -20.18 -14.37 5.76
N THR A 97 -20.65 -13.79 4.65
CA THR A 97 -21.20 -14.53 3.50
C THR A 97 -20.14 -15.01 2.51
N GLY A 98 -18.92 -14.47 2.59
CA GLY A 98 -17.82 -14.79 1.69
C GLY A 98 -17.93 -14.14 0.31
N ILE A 99 -16.84 -14.18 -0.45
CA ILE A 99 -16.76 -13.53 -1.77
C ILE A 99 -17.63 -14.19 -2.84
N GLN A 100 -18.02 -15.47 -2.65
CA GLN A 100 -18.88 -16.20 -3.57
C GLN A 100 -20.32 -15.65 -3.59
N ALA A 101 -20.72 -14.95 -2.53
CA ALA A 101 -22.01 -14.26 -2.46
C ALA A 101 -22.01 -12.91 -3.22
N LEU A 102 -20.85 -12.44 -3.69
CA LEU A 102 -20.71 -11.19 -4.44
C LEU A 102 -20.82 -11.43 -5.95
N PRO A 103 -21.25 -10.42 -6.73
CA PRO A 103 -21.18 -10.50 -8.19
C PRO A 103 -19.73 -10.59 -8.67
N ARG A 104 -19.55 -11.03 -9.92
CA ARG A 104 -18.24 -10.91 -10.58
C ARG A 104 -17.81 -9.44 -10.62
N ILE A 105 -16.55 -9.21 -10.27
CA ILE A 105 -15.94 -7.87 -10.27
C ILE A 105 -15.01 -7.70 -11.46
N ALA A 106 -14.78 -6.44 -11.81
CA ALA A 106 -13.77 -6.02 -12.76
C ALA A 106 -12.85 -5.00 -12.08
N VAL A 107 -11.54 -5.21 -12.18
CA VAL A 107 -10.50 -4.30 -11.73
C VAL A 107 -9.73 -3.80 -12.94
N TYR A 108 -9.83 -2.51 -13.21
CA TYR A 108 -9.20 -1.89 -14.35
C TYR A 108 -7.81 -1.37 -13.97
N VAL A 109 -6.80 -1.77 -14.75
CA VAL A 109 -5.41 -1.36 -14.54
C VAL A 109 -4.79 -0.93 -15.86
N ARG A 110 -3.70 -0.17 -15.81
CA ARG A 110 -2.91 0.10 -17.03
C ARG A 110 -1.86 -0.96 -17.25
N ARG A 111 -1.34 -1.05 -18.48
CA ARG A 111 -0.14 -1.83 -18.77
C ARG A 111 1.06 -1.33 -17.93
N GLY A 112 1.82 -2.26 -17.36
CA GLY A 112 2.95 -1.97 -16.47
C GLY A 112 2.56 -1.63 -15.02
N THR A 113 1.30 -1.83 -14.63
CA THR A 113 0.89 -1.77 -13.22
C THR A 113 1.66 -2.80 -12.40
N HIS A 114 2.03 -2.45 -11.17
CA HIS A 114 2.80 -3.32 -10.29
C HIS A 114 2.06 -4.65 -10.03
N SER A 115 2.81 -5.76 -10.03
CA SER A 115 2.24 -7.12 -9.92
C SER A 115 1.51 -7.40 -8.59
N CYS A 116 1.65 -6.53 -7.59
CA CYS A 116 0.93 -6.65 -6.32
C CYS A 116 -0.59 -6.62 -6.48
N ILE A 117 -1.14 -5.98 -7.52
CA ILE A 117 -2.58 -5.96 -7.76
C ILE A 117 -3.10 -7.37 -8.07
N GLY A 118 -2.43 -8.10 -8.97
CA GLY A 118 -2.80 -9.48 -9.27
C GLY A 118 -2.64 -10.40 -8.07
N LYS A 119 -1.52 -10.30 -7.36
CA LYS A 119 -1.29 -11.05 -6.12
C LYS A 119 -2.35 -10.76 -5.05
N ALA A 120 -2.80 -9.52 -4.95
CA ALA A 120 -3.86 -9.14 -4.01
C ALA A 120 -5.20 -9.80 -4.41
N LEU A 121 -5.56 -9.79 -5.69
CA LEU A 121 -6.80 -10.43 -6.17
C LEU A 121 -6.77 -11.96 -6.05
N GLU A 122 -5.60 -12.58 -6.26
CA GLU A 122 -5.38 -14.01 -5.96
C GLU A 122 -5.60 -14.28 -4.47
N ALA A 123 -4.94 -13.51 -3.59
CA ALA A 123 -5.05 -13.68 -2.14
C ALA A 123 -6.46 -13.39 -1.60
N MET A 124 -7.18 -12.46 -2.21
CA MET A 124 -8.56 -12.11 -1.87
C MET A 124 -9.58 -13.09 -2.47
N GLY A 125 -9.16 -14.05 -3.30
CA GLY A 125 -10.00 -15.08 -3.90
C GLY A 125 -10.79 -14.67 -5.14
N TYR A 126 -10.51 -13.49 -5.71
CA TYR A 126 -11.14 -13.02 -6.95
C TYR A 126 -10.48 -13.57 -8.22
N GLY A 127 -9.20 -13.95 -8.13
CA GLY A 127 -8.42 -14.42 -9.27
C GLY A 127 -8.02 -13.29 -10.23
N THR A 128 -7.05 -13.57 -11.09
CA THR A 128 -6.48 -12.59 -12.03
C THR A 128 -7.35 -12.33 -13.26
N GLU A 129 -8.32 -13.20 -13.55
CA GLU A 129 -9.33 -12.99 -14.60
C GLU A 129 -10.23 -11.77 -14.33
N ALA A 130 -10.26 -11.27 -13.08
CA ALA A 130 -10.93 -10.01 -12.75
C ALA A 130 -10.17 -8.77 -13.27
N ILE A 131 -8.94 -8.92 -13.77
CA ILE A 131 -8.10 -7.79 -14.22
C ILE A 131 -8.38 -7.48 -15.69
N HIS A 132 -8.77 -6.23 -15.95
CA HIS A 132 -8.94 -5.70 -17.29
C HIS A 132 -7.89 -4.62 -17.55
N VAL A 133 -7.00 -4.85 -18.51
CA VAL A 133 -5.99 -3.86 -18.89
C VAL A 133 -6.61 -2.81 -19.80
N VAL A 134 -6.51 -1.55 -19.40
CA VAL A 134 -6.95 -0.38 -20.17
C VAL A 134 -5.76 0.13 -20.99
N GLU A 135 -6.06 0.54 -22.23
CA GLU A 135 -5.09 1.16 -23.13
C GLU A 135 -4.56 2.48 -22.55
N THR A 136 -3.32 2.80 -22.91
CA THR A 136 -2.65 4.03 -22.48
C THR A 136 -2.28 4.91 -23.65
N ASP A 137 -2.19 6.22 -23.42
CA ASP A 137 -1.59 7.18 -24.35
C ASP A 137 -0.05 7.04 -24.37
N ASP A 138 0.60 7.87 -25.19
CA ASP A 138 2.06 7.89 -25.35
C ASP A 138 2.78 8.31 -24.06
N GLU A 139 2.08 9.02 -23.16
CA GLU A 139 2.54 9.38 -21.82
C GLU A 139 2.24 8.32 -20.74
N MET A 140 1.80 7.12 -21.14
CA MET A 140 1.45 6.00 -20.24
C MET A 140 0.29 6.30 -19.28
N ARG A 141 -0.59 7.25 -19.59
CA ARG A 141 -1.81 7.56 -18.85
C ARG A 141 -2.95 6.72 -19.40
N MET A 142 -3.89 6.31 -18.54
CA MET A 142 -5.07 5.55 -18.99
C MET A 142 -5.94 6.41 -19.90
N VAL A 143 -6.32 5.88 -21.06
CA VAL A 143 -7.24 6.56 -21.98
C VAL A 143 -8.67 6.38 -21.45
N SER A 144 -9.33 7.46 -21.03
CA SER A 144 -10.76 7.41 -20.73
C SER A 144 -11.53 7.36 -22.04
N ARG A 145 -12.18 6.23 -22.33
CA ARG A 145 -13.21 6.20 -23.37
C ARG A 145 -14.43 6.93 -22.82
N HIS A 146 -14.67 8.15 -23.29
CA HIS A 146 -15.97 8.81 -23.16
C HIS A 146 -17.00 8.10 -24.05
#